data_AF-A0A7C2NJW8-F1
#
_entry.id   AF-A0A7C2NJW8-F1
#
_cell.length_a   1.000
_cell.length_b   1.000
_cell.length_c   1.000
_cell.angle_alpha   90.00
_cell.angle_beta   90.00
_cell.angle_gamma   90.00
#
_symmetry.space_group_name_H-M   'P 1'
#
loop_
_entity.id
_entity.type
_entity.pdbx_description
1 polymer ?
#
loop_
_entity_poly.entity_id
_entity_poly.type
_entity_poly.pdbx_seq_one_letter_code
_entity_poly.pdbx_strand_id
1 'polypeptide(L)' 'MNGLSSELLKFLCTGVGQGHTNTDKLTKQMLLANPDGDYNRTKVEVVEALRELEESGQIQIVTVGWELGQEFLYICTNRL' A
#
# COMPACT_ATOMS: atom_id res chain seq x y z
N MET A 1 -1.52 7.18 -12.44
CA MET A 1 -1.01 6.24 -11.43
C MET A 1 0.43 5.93 -11.77
N ASN A 2 1.33 6.11 -10.81
CA ASN A 2 2.71 5.64 -10.95
C ASN A 2 2.73 4.08 -10.96
N GLY A 3 3.87 3.47 -11.29
CA GLY A 3 3.98 2.00 -11.32
C GLY A 3 3.73 1.35 -9.95
N LEU A 4 4.25 1.97 -8.89
CA LEU A 4 4.13 1.49 -7.51
C LEU A 4 2.68 1.48 -6.99
N SER A 5 1.93 2.56 -7.17
CA SER A 5 0.51 2.67 -6.80
C SER A 5 -0.33 1.62 -7.52
N SER A 6 0.02 1.29 -8.78
CA SER A 6 -0.64 0.22 -9.53
C SER A 6 -0.34 -1.16 -8.96
N GLU A 7 0.91 -1.43 -8.58
CA GLU A 7 1.31 -2.69 -7.93
C GLU A 7 0.71 -2.84 -6.54
N LEU A 8 0.73 -1.77 -5.72
CA LEU A 8 0.10 -1.73 -4.41
C LEU A 8 -1.40 -1.95 -4.52
N LEU A 9 -2.08 -1.28 -5.44
CA LEU A 9 -3.50 -1.49 -5.66
C LEU A 9 -3.79 -2.95 -6.03
N LYS A 10 -3.02 -3.54 -6.96
CA LYS A 10 -3.18 -4.95 -7.33
C LYS A 10 -2.97 -5.88 -6.13
N PHE A 11 -1.97 -5.61 -5.29
CA PHE A 11 -1.69 -6.40 -4.09
C PHE A 11 -2.81 -6.28 -3.04
N LEU A 12 -3.28 -5.07 -2.78
CA LEU A 12 -4.31 -4.80 -1.78
C LEU A 12 -5.69 -5.31 -2.23
N CYS A 13 -5.98 -5.22 -3.52
CA CYS A 13 -7.29 -5.54 -4.09
C CYS A 13 -7.41 -6.97 -4.62
N THR A 14 -6.37 -7.79 -4.54
CA THR A 14 -6.49 -9.23 -4.85
C THR A 14 -7.14 -9.97 -3.67
N GLY A 15 -8.14 -10.81 -3.95
CA GLY A 15 -8.84 -11.60 -2.92
C GLY A 15 -10.16 -10.97 -2.44
N VAL A 16 -10.40 -10.95 -1.13
CA VAL A 16 -11.66 -10.46 -0.53
C VAL A 16 -11.83 -8.93 -0.54
N GLY A 17 -10.81 -8.19 -0.99
CA GLY A 17 -10.86 -6.73 -1.08
C GLY A 17 -10.88 -6.02 0.28
N GLN A 18 -10.47 -6.67 1.35
CA GLN A 18 -10.29 -6.07 2.67
C GLN A 18 -9.24 -6.87 3.45
N GLY A 19 -8.46 -6.21 4.30
CA GLY A 19 -7.39 -6.87 5.03
C GLY A 19 -6.66 -5.97 6.02
N HIS A 20 -5.69 -6.56 6.72
CA HIS A 20 -4.77 -5.84 7.60
C HIS A 20 -3.34 -5.96 7.06
N THR A 21 -2.58 -4.87 7.09
CA THR A 21 -1.17 -4.85 6.69
C THR A 21 -0.44 -3.72 7.41
N ASN A 22 0.83 -3.47 7.07
CA ASN A 22 1.55 -2.27 7.49
C ASN A 22 2.53 -1.84 6.39
N THR A 23 3.06 -0.63 6.51
CA THR A 23 3.96 -0.05 5.50
C THR A 23 5.26 -0.85 5.37
N ASP A 24 5.76 -1.49 6.42
CA ASP A 24 6.95 -2.35 6.36
C ASP A 24 6.73 -3.64 5.58
N LYS A 25 5.57 -4.31 5.76
CA LYS A 25 5.17 -5.50 5.00
C LYS A 25 5.04 -5.16 3.52
N LEU A 26 4.37 -4.05 3.21
CA LEU A 26 4.21 -3.57 1.83
C LEU A 26 5.55 -3.19 1.20
N THR A 27 6.42 -2.48 1.91
CA THR A 27 7.77 -2.15 1.45
C THR A 27 8.57 -3.40 1.09
N LYS A 28 8.56 -4.42 1.97
CA LYS A 28 9.23 -5.70 1.69
C LYS A 28 8.67 -6.38 0.44
N GLN A 29 7.35 -6.37 0.24
CA GLN A 29 6.75 -6.93 -0.97
C GLN A 29 7.18 -6.19 -2.24
N MET A 30 7.26 -4.86 -2.20
CA MET A 30 7.74 -4.07 -3.33
C MET A 30 9.22 -4.35 -3.65
N LEU A 31 10.06 -4.51 -2.62
CA LEU A 31 11.48 -4.87 -2.83
C LEU A 31 11.67 -6.32 -3.32
N LEU A 32 10.72 -7.22 -3.09
CA LEU A 32 10.79 -8.55 -3.72
C LEU A 32 10.60 -8.45 -5.24
N ALA A 33 9.82 -7.47 -5.72
CA ALA A 33 9.66 -7.20 -7.15
C ALA A 33 10.80 -6.35 -7.73
N ASN A 34 11.44 -5.51 -6.90
CA ASN A 34 12.59 -4.69 -7.26
C ASN A 34 13.71 -4.77 -6.20
N PRO A 35 14.57 -5.81 -6.25
CA PRO A 35 15.54 -6.10 -5.18
C PRO A 35 16.68 -5.10 -5.06
N ASP A 36 16.91 -4.25 -6.06
CA ASP A 36 17.95 -3.21 -6.03
C ASP A 36 17.48 -1.92 -5.33
N GLY A 37 16.22 -1.86 -4.87
CA GLY A 37 15.65 -0.70 -4.20
C GLY A 37 16.20 -0.45 -2.80
N ASP A 38 16.31 0.82 -2.41
CA ASP A 38 16.63 1.22 -1.04
C ASP A 38 15.38 1.14 -0.15
N TYR A 39 15.50 0.45 0.99
CA TYR A 39 14.36 0.21 1.89
C TYR A 39 13.68 1.48 2.38
N ASN A 40 14.46 2.47 2.82
CA ASN A 40 13.90 3.68 3.41
C ASN A 40 13.22 4.53 2.36
N ARG A 41 13.84 4.66 1.19
CA ARG A 41 13.24 5.34 0.04
C ARG A 41 11.96 4.65 -0.41
N THR A 42 11.97 3.32 -0.60
CA THR A 42 10.78 2.58 -1.00
C THR A 42 9.67 2.69 0.04
N LYS A 43 9.99 2.73 1.34
CA LYS A 43 8.98 2.94 2.38
C LYS A 43 8.29 4.29 2.27
N VAL A 44 9.03 5.35 1.97
CA VAL A 44 8.46 6.69 1.72
C VAL A 44 7.53 6.64 0.50
N GLU A 45 7.99 6.05 -0.60
CA GLU A 45 7.21 5.91 -1.83
C GLU A 45 5.93 5.08 -1.61
N VAL A 46 5.99 4.03 -0.78
CA VAL A 46 4.80 3.23 -0.38
C VAL A 46 3.79 4.06 0.40
N VAL A 47 4.24 4.89 1.34
CA VAL A 47 3.33 5.78 2.10
C VAL A 47 2.66 6.80 1.17
N GLU A 48 3.43 7.41 0.27
CA GLU A 48 2.89 8.37 -0.71
C GLU A 48 1.88 7.69 -1.64
N ALA A 49 2.20 6.51 -2.17
CA ALA A 49 1.28 5.76 -3.02
C ALA A 49 0.01 5.33 -2.28
N LEU A 50 0.09 4.89 -1.02
CA LEU A 50 -1.09 4.57 -0.23
C LEU A 50 -2.00 5.80 -0.02
N ARG A 51 -1.42 6.98 0.21
CA ARG A 51 -2.17 8.25 0.27
C ARG A 51 -2.85 8.56 -1.05
N GLU A 52 -2.16 8.43 -2.18
CA GLU A 52 -2.77 8.64 -3.51
C GLU A 52 -3.96 7.70 -3.74
N LEU A 53 -3.83 6.43 -3.36
CA LEU A 53 -4.89 5.42 -3.49
C LEU A 53 -6.09 5.72 -2.57
N GLU A 54 -5.83 6.21 -1.37
CA GLU A 54 -6.87 6.63 -0.42
C GLU A 54 -7.59 7.90 -0.91
N GLU A 55 -6.85 8.93 -1.31
CA GLU A 55 -7.39 10.20 -1.81
C GLU A 55 -8.19 10.03 -3.11
N SER A 56 -7.75 9.12 -3.99
CA SER A 56 -8.48 8.76 -5.21
C SER A 56 -9.66 7.83 -4.95
N GLY A 57 -9.87 7.39 -3.70
CA GLY A 57 -10.97 6.52 -3.31
C GLY A 57 -10.88 5.11 -3.87
N GLN A 58 -9.69 4.64 -4.23
CA GLN A 58 -9.43 3.26 -4.70
C GLN A 58 -9.23 2.27 -3.54
N ILE A 59 -8.82 2.78 -2.39
CA ILE A 59 -8.84 2.10 -1.10
C ILE A 59 -9.41 3.04 -0.03
N GLN A 60 -9.81 2.49 1.10
CA GLN A 60 -10.04 3.20 2.36
C GLN A 60 -9.14 2.61 3.43
N ILE A 61 -8.48 3.45 4.22
CA ILE A 61 -7.71 3.03 5.39
C ILE A 61 -8.47 3.47 6.64
N VAL A 62 -8.86 2.51 7.47
CA VAL A 62 -9.76 2.75 8.62
C VAL A 62 -8.96 3.15 9.87
N THR A 63 -7.68 2.81 9.92
CA THR A 63 -6.80 3.05 11.06
C THR A 63 -6.12 4.41 10.95
N VAL A 64 -6.18 5.24 12.00
CA VAL A 64 -5.48 6.54 12.05
C VAL A 64 -4.01 6.35 12.38
N GLY A 65 -3.12 7.18 11.80
CA GLY A 65 -1.69 7.16 12.08
C GLY A 65 -0.96 5.96 11.47
N TRP A 66 -1.57 5.34 10.46
CA TRP A 66 -1.04 4.17 9.74
C TRP A 66 0.32 4.46 9.08
N GLU A 67 0.61 5.72 8.76
CA GLU A 67 1.88 6.13 8.15
C GLU A 67 3.09 5.90 9.07
N LEU A 68 2.85 5.78 10.38
CA LEU A 68 3.90 5.52 11.37
C LEU A 68 4.41 4.06 11.35
N GLY A 69 3.87 3.21 10.47
CA GLY A 69 4.28 1.81 10.30
C GLY A 69 3.54 0.81 11.19
N GLN A 70 2.49 1.26 11.89
CA GLN A 70 1.61 0.38 12.63
C GLN A 70 0.76 -0.48 11.70
N GLU A 71 0.20 -1.57 12.23
CA GLU A 71 -0.80 -2.32 11.50
C GLU A 71 -2.05 -1.48 11.26
N PHE A 72 -2.53 -1.51 10.02
CA PHE A 72 -3.73 -0.80 9.61
C PHE A 72 -4.71 -1.72 8.88
N LEU A 73 -5.99 -1.47 9.12
CA LEU A 73 -7.09 -2.06 8.38
C LEU A 73 -7.35 -1.25 7.12
N TYR A 74 -7.47 -1.94 5.99
CA TYR A 74 -7.83 -1.32 4.72
C TYR A 74 -8.98 -2.07 4.04
N ILE A 75 -9.73 -1.33 3.22
CA ILE A 75 -10.79 -1.83 2.36
C ILE A 75 -10.46 -1.39 0.94
N CYS A 76 -10.33 -2.33 0.02
CA CYS A 76 -10.29 -2.03 -1.39
C CYS A 76 -11.70 -1.71 -1.90
N THR A 77 -11.87 -0.52 -2.46
CA THR A 77 -13.14 -0.05 -3.03
C THR A 77 -13.18 -0.31 -4.54
N ASN A 78 -12.02 -0.51 -5.17
CA ASN A 78 -11.89 -0.79 -6.60
C ASN A 78 -11.74 -2.30 -6.85
N ARG A 79 -12.86 -3.01 -7.07
CA ARG A 79 -12.81 -4.43 -7.48
C ARG A 79 -12.25 -4.51 -8.91
N LEU A 80 -10.97 -4.85 -9.02
CA LEU A 80 -10.33 -5.28 -10.27
C LEU A 80 -10.89 -6.64 -10.74
#